data_AF-A0A9W6V947-F1
#
_entry.id   AF-A0A9W6V947-F1
#
_cell.length_a   1.000
_cell.length_b   1.000
_cell.length_c   1.000
_cell.angle_alpha   90.00
_cell.angle_beta   90.00
_cell.angle_gamma   90.00
#
_symmetry.space_group_name_H-M   'P 1'
#
loop_
_entity.id
_entity.type
_entity.pdbx_description
1 polymer ?
#
loop_
_entity_poly.entity_id
_entity_poly.type
_entity_poly.pdbx_seq_one_letter_code
_entity_poly.pdbx_strand_id
1 'polypeptide(L)'
;MSEPVLRPTPPLPPKLLAMGPIVYLGTGTWLVAALAFLLLDLAPIWTWTALAGGGLGVIGALIMLWQRQAGRRGSKAAQKLD
;
A
#
# COMPACT_ATOMS: atom_id res chain seq x y z
N MET A 1 -26.11 12.94 -36.27
CA MET A 1 -24.86 12.24 -35.91
C MET A 1 -25.18 11.42 -34.67
N SER A 2 -25.40 10.12 -34.81
CA SER A 2 -25.82 9.27 -33.68
C SER A 2 -24.64 9.04 -32.76
N GLU A 3 -24.78 9.38 -31.48
CA GLU A 3 -23.73 9.22 -30.48
C GLU A 3 -23.47 7.71 -30.24
N PRO A 4 -22.22 7.23 -30.33
CA PRO A 4 -21.93 5.83 -30.10
C PRO A 4 -22.17 5.46 -28.64
N VAL A 5 -23.14 4.57 -28.40
CA VAL A 5 -23.44 4.04 -27.06
C VAL A 5 -22.23 3.22 -26.57
N LEU A 6 -21.47 3.78 -25.64
CA LEU A 6 -20.33 3.10 -25.02
C LEU A 6 -20.82 2.00 -24.08
N ARG A 7 -20.26 0.80 -24.22
CA ARG A 7 -20.51 -0.30 -23.27
C ARG A 7 -19.83 0.02 -21.93
N PRO A 8 -20.46 -0.33 -20.78
CA PRO A 8 -19.83 -0.17 -19.47
C PRO A 8 -18.52 -0.96 -19.40
N THR A 9 -17.49 -0.38 -18.81
CA THR A 9 -16.21 -1.08 -18.59
C THR A 9 -16.39 -2.19 -17.56
N PRO A 10 -15.82 -3.39 -17.80
CA PRO A 10 -15.84 -4.47 -16.83
C PRO A 10 -15.19 -4.03 -15.50
N PRO A 11 -15.71 -4.47 -14.34
CA PRO A 11 -15.13 -4.14 -13.05
C PRO A 11 -13.70 -4.71 -12.95
N LEU A 12 -12.76 -3.87 -12.49
CA LEU A 12 -11.35 -4.25 -12.39
C LEU A 12 -11.18 -5.39 -11.37
N PRO A 13 -10.51 -6.51 -11.73
CA PRO A 13 -10.32 -7.63 -10.83
C PRO A 13 -9.68 -7.22 -9.50
N PRO A 14 -10.22 -7.63 -8.33
CA PRO A 14 -9.71 -7.25 -7.01
C PRO A 14 -8.23 -7.62 -6.81
N LYS A 15 -7.79 -8.69 -7.47
CA LYS A 15 -6.41 -9.18 -7.42
C LYS A 15 -5.40 -8.17 -8.00
N LEU A 16 -5.76 -7.43 -9.04
CA LEU A 16 -4.89 -6.41 -9.63
C LEU A 16 -4.74 -5.17 -8.74
N LEU A 17 -5.68 -4.97 -7.82
CA LEU A 17 -5.69 -3.87 -6.85
C LEU A 17 -5.03 -4.26 -5.51
N ALA A 18 -4.61 -5.51 -5.35
CA ALA A 18 -4.04 -6.02 -4.12
C ALA A 18 -2.55 -5.70 -4.01
N MET A 19 -2.20 -4.41 -3.91
CA MET A 19 -0.82 -3.97 -3.68
C MET A 19 -0.34 -4.22 -2.23
N GLY A 20 -1.28 -4.37 -1.30
CA GLY A 20 -1.01 -4.54 0.14
C GLY A 20 -0.03 -5.68 0.46
N PRO A 21 -0.25 -6.92 -0.02
CA PRO A 21 0.67 -8.05 0.23
C PRO A 21 2.12 -7.76 -0.15
N ILE A 22 2.37 -7.13 -1.29
CA ILE A 22 3.72 -6.79 -1.75
C ILE A 22 4.38 -5.80 -0.79
N VAL A 23 3.64 -4.76 -0.40
CA VAL A 23 4.14 -3.76 0.55
C VAL A 23 4.44 -4.38 1.90
N TYR A 24 3.55 -5.23 2.43
CA TYR A 24 3.76 -5.88 3.72
C TYR A 24 4.94 -6.85 3.71
N LEU A 25 5.10 -7.65 2.65
CA LEU A 25 6.24 -8.55 2.51
C LEU A 25 7.56 -7.80 2.37
N GLY A 26 7.59 -6.74 1.55
CA GLY A 26 8.79 -5.90 1.39
C GLY A 26 9.16 -5.19 2.69
N THR A 27 8.18 -4.60 3.37
CA THR A 27 8.38 -3.92 4.67
C THR A 27 8.86 -4.92 5.73
N GLY A 28 8.23 -6.08 5.82
CA GLY A 28 8.62 -7.13 6.76
C GLY A 28 10.04 -7.64 6.51
N THR A 29 10.41 -7.83 5.23
CA THR A 29 11.78 -8.24 4.85
C THR A 29 12.81 -7.21 5.31
N TRP A 30 12.55 -5.91 5.11
CA TRP A 30 13.44 -4.85 5.59
C TRP A 30 13.59 -4.84 7.11
N LEU A 31 12.49 -5.02 7.86
CA LEU A 31 12.53 -5.05 9.32
C LEU A 31 13.28 -6.27 9.86
N VAL A 32 13.08 -7.44 9.24
CA VAL A 32 13.84 -8.66 9.57
C VAL A 32 15.33 -8.48 9.29
N ALA A 33 15.68 -7.89 8.15
CA ALA A 33 17.07 -7.56 7.81
C ALA A 33 17.68 -6.58 8.82
N ALA A 34 16.97 -5.50 9.17
CA ALA A 34 17.43 -4.53 10.16
C ALA A 34 17.68 -5.19 11.53
N LEU A 35 16.78 -6.06 11.97
CA LEU A 35 16.96 -6.81 13.22
C LEU A 35 18.18 -7.75 13.14
N ALA A 36 18.33 -8.50 12.05
CA ALA A 36 19.49 -9.37 11.86
C ALA A 36 20.80 -8.57 11.88
N PHE A 37 20.84 -7.41 11.21
CA PHE A 37 22.04 -6.58 11.14
C PHE A 37 22.41 -5.96 12.48
N LEU A 38 21.42 -5.57 13.29
CA LEU A 38 21.64 -5.11 14.66
C LEU A 38 22.17 -6.23 15.57
N LEU A 39 21.60 -7.44 15.47
CA LEU A 39 22.00 -8.58 16.30
C LEU A 39 23.40 -9.11 15.96
N LEU A 40 23.82 -8.96 14.70
CA LEU A 40 25.11 -9.43 14.20
C LEU A 40 26.19 -8.34 14.18
N ASP A 41 25.90 -7.14 14.69
CA ASP A 41 26.80 -5.97 14.70
C ASP A 41 27.46 -5.70 13.32
N LEU A 42 26.63 -5.73 12.27
CA LEU A 42 27.10 -5.51 10.90
C LEU A 42 27.31 -4.02 10.60
N ALA A 43 28.00 -3.76 9.48
CA ALA A 43 28.38 -2.41 9.09
C ALA A 43 27.17 -1.45 9.12
N PRO A 44 27.30 -0.24 9.71
CA PRO A 44 26.19 0.67 9.95
C PRO A 44 25.37 1.01 8.70
N ILE A 45 25.99 1.04 7.53
CA ILE A 45 25.33 1.34 6.26
C ILE A 45 24.20 0.36 5.95
N TRP A 46 24.38 -0.93 6.21
CA TRP A 46 23.36 -1.95 5.96
C TRP A 46 22.18 -1.80 6.91
N THR A 47 22.49 -1.59 8.20
CA THR A 47 21.49 -1.36 9.24
C THR A 47 20.65 -0.13 8.94
N TRP A 48 21.28 1.01 8.64
CA TRP A 48 20.56 2.25 8.32
C TRP A 48 19.77 2.15 7.02
N THR A 49 20.28 1.44 6.01
CA THR A 49 19.55 1.17 4.77
C THR A 49 18.29 0.34 5.07
N ALA A 50 18.43 -0.69 5.90
CA ALA A 50 17.31 -1.56 6.24
C ALA A 50 16.24 -0.86 7.10
N LEU A 51 16.67 -0.03 8.05
CA LEU A 51 15.78 0.83 8.83
C LEU A 51 15.05 1.85 7.94
N ALA A 52 15.75 2.48 6.99
CA ALA A 52 15.14 3.43 6.07
C ALA A 52 14.10 2.75 5.15
N GLY A 53 14.44 1.58 4.59
CA GLY A 53 13.51 0.79 3.79
C GLY A 53 12.28 0.34 4.58
N GLY A 54 12.48 -0.13 5.82
CA GLY A 54 11.39 -0.51 6.72
C GLY A 54 10.50 0.68 7.10
N GLY A 55 11.11 1.82 7.44
CA GLY A 55 10.39 3.06 7.75
C GLY A 55 9.56 3.57 6.58
N LEU A 56 10.13 3.60 5.37
CA LEU A 56 9.40 3.97 4.15
C LEU A 56 8.24 3.00 3.88
N GLY A 57 8.45 1.70 4.07
CA GLY A 57 7.41 0.67 3.94
C GLY A 57 6.24 0.89 4.92
N VAL A 58 6.53 1.20 6.18
CA VAL A 58 5.51 1.53 7.20
C VAL A 58 4.72 2.78 6.79
N ILE A 59 5.40 3.85 6.36
CA ILE A 59 4.74 5.08 5.90
C ILE A 59 3.80 4.76 4.72
N GLY A 60 4.28 4.02 3.72
CA GLY A 60 3.47 3.61 2.57
C GLY A 60 2.25 2.78 2.98
N ALA A 61 2.41 1.83 3.91
CA ALA A 61 1.31 1.03 4.43
C ALA A 61 0.27 1.88 5.17
N LEU A 62 0.69 2.86 5.98
CA LEU A 62 -0.22 3.78 6.66
C LEU A 62 -1.04 4.61 5.67
N ILE A 63 -0.40 5.11 4.60
CA ILE A 63 -1.08 5.84 3.53
C ILE A 63 -2.13 4.94 2.85
N MET A 64 -1.78 3.68 2.53
CA MET A 64 -2.73 2.73 1.94
C MET A 64 -3.95 2.47 2.85
N LEU A 65 -3.73 2.35 4.16
CA LEU A 65 -4.82 2.18 5.13
C LEU A 65 -5.70 3.42 5.19
N TRP A 66 -5.10 4.61 5.20
CA TRP A 66 -5.82 5.88 5.17
C TRP A 66 -6.65 6.03 3.88
N GLN A 67 -6.07 5.71 2.72
CA GLN A 67 -6.76 5.70 1.43
C GLN A 67 -7.99 4.77 1.44
N ARG A 68 -7.84 3.54 1.98
CA ARG A 68 -8.95 2.58 2.12
C ARG A 68 -10.06 3.10 3.02
N GLN A 69 -9.71 3.75 4.13
CA GLN A 69 -10.70 4.35 5.03
C GLN A 69 -11.40 5.55 4.38
N ALA A 70 -10.66 6.41 3.68
CA ALA A 70 -11.20 7.57 2.97
C ALA A 70 -12.19 7.14 1.87
N GLY A 71 -11.86 6.12 1.07
CA GLY A 71 -12.78 5.57 0.06
C GLY A 71 -14.09 5.05 0.65
N ARG A 72 -14.02 4.35 1.80
CA ARG A 72 -15.22 3.89 2.54
C ARG A 72 -16.05 5.03 3.11
N ARG A 73 -15.42 6.13 3.54
CA ARG A 73 -16.11 7.33 4.05
C ARG A 73 -16.78 8.11 2.92
N GLY A 74 -16.12 8.26 1.77
CA GLY A 74 -16.68 8.92 0.59
C GLY A 74 -17.92 8.19 0.03
N SER A 75 -17.91 6.86 0.03
CA SER A 75 -19.08 6.05 -0.34
C SER A 75 -20.31 6.34 0.53
N LYS A 76 -20.14 6.62 1.83
CA LYS A 76 -21.25 6.97 2.73
C LYS A 76 -21.82 8.38 2.51
N ALA A 77 -21.01 9.32 2.03
CA ALA A 77 -21.45 10.69 1.77
C ALA A 77 -22.25 10.79 0.44
N ALA A 78 -21.86 10.04 -0.58
CA ALA A 78 -22.58 9.99 -1.87
C ALA A 78 -23.99 9.37 -1.74
N GLN A 79 -24.19 8.48 -0.77
CA GLN A 79 -25.49 7.86 -0.49
C GLN A 79 -26.47 8.77 0.29
N LYS A 80 -26.08 10.03 0.57
CA LYS A 80 -26.87 10.98 1.37
C LYS A 80 -27.38 12.19 0.58
N LEU A 81 -27.34 12.16 -0.76
CA LEU A 81 -28.18 13.02 -1.59
C LEU A 81 -29.50 12.30 -1.83
N ASP A 82 -30.42 12.45 -0.89
CA ASP A 82 -31.87 12.28 -1.07
C ASP A 82 -32.54 13.55 -0.51
#